data_AF-X0WFJ5-F1
#
_entry.id   AF-X0WFJ5-F1
#
_cell.length_a   1.000
_cell.length_b   1.000
_cell.length_c   1.000
_cell.angle_alpha   90.00
_cell.angle_beta   90.00
_cell.angle_gamma   90.00
#
_symmetry.space_group_name_H-M   'P 1'
#
loop_
_entity.id
_entity.type
_entity.pdbx_description
1 polymer ?
#
loop_
_entity_poly.entity_id
_entity_poly.type
_entity_poly.pdbx_seq_one_letter_code
_entity_poly.pdbx_strand_id
1 'polypeptide(L)'
;MSRTAKVSVVTVEDREAGIRSAIELLGSERPAFSGRSIVLKPNFNSADPFPASTHNDTTAAIIRFLQECEAARITGSRAKRHRL
;
A
#
# COMPACT_ATOMS: atom_id res chain seq x y z
N MET A 1 -25.15 -5.73 -6.85
CA MET A 1 -24.81 -4.59 -5.98
C MET A 1 -23.56 -3.92 -6.51
N SER A 2 -23.57 -2.60 -6.72
CA SER A 2 -22.35 -1.85 -7.04
C SER A 2 -21.44 -1.85 -5.81
N ARG A 3 -20.18 -2.28 -5.96
CA ARG A 3 -19.19 -2.24 -4.87
C ARG A 3 -18.41 -0.94 -5.01
N THR A 4 -18.76 0.04 -4.18
CA THR A 4 -18.04 1.32 -4.10
C THR A 4 -16.71 1.12 -3.40
N ALA A 5 -15.63 1.69 -3.94
CA ALA A 5 -14.32 1.71 -3.32
C ALA A 5 -13.89 3.15 -3.04
N LYS A 6 -13.26 3.38 -1.88
CA LYS A 6 -12.66 4.67 -1.55
C LYS A 6 -11.28 4.77 -2.20
N VAL A 7 -11.03 5.88 -2.89
CA VAL A 7 -9.77 6.18 -3.57
C VAL A 7 -9.28 7.54 -3.10
N SER A 8 -8.02 7.63 -2.68
CA SER A 8 -7.34 8.90 -2.39
C SER A 8 -6.38 9.26 -3.52
N VAL A 9 -6.39 10.52 -3.93
CA VAL A 9 -5.48 11.08 -4.94
C VAL A 9 -4.92 12.38 -4.36
N VAL A 10 -3.59 12.52 -4.39
CA VAL A 10 -2.88 13.66 -3.80
C VAL A 10 -1.84 14.16 -4.81
N THR A 11 -1.75 15.48 -4.94
CA THR A 11 -0.75 16.16 -5.77
C THR A 11 0.09 17.05 -4.88
N VAL A 12 1.38 16.75 -4.79
CA VAL A 12 2.39 17.50 -4.01
C VAL A 12 3.76 17.36 -4.68
N GLU A 13 4.69 18.23 -4.33
CA GLU A 13 6.08 18.16 -4.80
C GLU A 13 6.91 17.13 -4.00
N ASP A 14 6.69 17.08 -2.68
CA ASP A 14 7.38 16.14 -1.79
C ASP A 14 6.66 14.78 -1.75
N ARG A 15 7.34 13.74 -2.23
CA ARG A 15 6.79 12.39 -2.33
C ARG A 15 6.39 11.81 -0.98
N GLU A 16 7.21 12.02 0.06
CA GLU A 16 6.96 11.43 1.38
C GLU A 16 5.71 12.04 2.01
N ALA A 17 5.56 13.36 1.93
CA ALA A 17 4.36 14.08 2.31
C ALA A 17 3.15 13.59 1.53
N GLY A 18 3.29 13.37 0.22
CA GLY A 18 2.20 12.87 -0.62
C GLY A 18 1.72 11.48 -0.22
N ILE A 19 2.65 10.57 0.07
CA ILE A 19 2.32 9.22 0.56
C ILE A 19 1.58 9.30 1.90
N ARG A 20 2.07 10.11 2.84
CA ARG A 20 1.44 10.29 4.15
C ARG A 20 0.01 10.81 4.02
N SER A 21 -0.19 11.90 3.27
CA SER A 21 -1.52 12.46 3.04
C SER A 21 -2.46 11.48 2.34
N ALA A 22 -1.97 10.71 1.37
CA ALA A 22 -2.79 9.71 0.67
C ALA A 22 -3.27 8.60 1.62
N ILE A 23 -2.41 8.14 2.54
CA ILE A 23 -2.75 7.14 3.57
C ILE A 23 -3.73 7.71 4.60
N GLU A 24 -3.52 8.94 5.07
CA GLU A 24 -4.41 9.61 6.02
C GLU A 24 -5.83 9.76 5.46
N LEU A 25 -5.96 10.11 4.17
CA LEU A 25 -7.25 10.20 3.49
C LEU A 25 -7.98 8.84 3.45
N LEU A 26 -7.24 7.72 3.40
CA LEU A 26 -7.81 6.37 3.50
C LEU A 26 -8.16 5.97 4.95
N GLY A 27 -7.73 6.74 5.96
CA GLY A 27 -7.67 6.37 7.38
C GLY A 27 -8.98 5.92 8.05
N SER A 28 -10.15 6.07 7.41
CA SER A 28 -11.40 5.44 7.87
C SER A 28 -11.31 3.92 7.99
N GLU A 29 -10.39 3.29 7.24
CA GLU A 29 -10.20 1.84 7.24
C GLU A 29 -9.25 1.35 8.35
N ARG A 30 -8.61 2.23 9.13
CA ARG A 30 -7.62 1.86 10.17
C ARG A 30 -8.13 0.76 11.12
N PRO A 31 -9.38 0.79 11.65
CA PRO A 31 -9.88 -0.26 12.52
C PRO A 31 -9.97 -1.64 11.86
N ALA A 32 -10.03 -1.72 10.53
CA ALA A 32 -10.16 -2.97 9.80
C ALA A 32 -8.88 -3.81 9.81
N PHE A 33 -7.73 -3.21 10.13
CA PHE A 33 -6.42 -3.86 10.06
C PHE A 33 -5.95 -4.47 11.39
N SER A 34 -6.46 -3.99 12.53
CA SER A 34 -6.03 -4.44 13.86
C SER A 34 -6.27 -5.95 14.05
N GLY A 35 -5.24 -6.65 14.52
CA GLY A 35 -5.25 -8.09 14.74
C GLY A 35 -5.32 -8.96 13.47
N ARG A 36 -5.27 -8.37 12.26
CA ARG A 36 -5.38 -9.11 11.00
C ARG A 36 -4.03 -9.55 10.44
N SER A 37 -4.02 -10.69 9.77
CA SER A 37 -2.93 -11.08 8.87
C SER A 37 -3.18 -10.48 7.49
N ILE A 38 -2.24 -9.68 6.99
CA ILE A 38 -2.37 -8.86 5.78
C ILE A 38 -1.33 -9.29 4.76
N VAL A 39 -1.76 -9.46 3.51
CA VAL A 39 -0.85 -9.64 2.37
C VAL A 39 -0.73 -8.32 1.63
N LEU A 40 0.46 -7.73 1.65
CA LEU A 40 0.76 -6.54 0.86
C LEU A 40 1.24 -6.96 -0.53
N LYS A 41 0.58 -6.44 -1.57
CA LYS A 41 0.93 -6.70 -2.97
C LYS A 41 1.39 -5.40 -3.66
N PRO A 42 2.66 -5.03 -3.51
CA PRO A 42 3.25 -3.96 -4.31
C PRO A 42 3.39 -4.41 -5.78
N ASN A 43 3.55 -3.45 -6.70
CA ASN A 43 3.92 -3.75 -8.08
C ASN A 43 5.44 -3.97 -8.17
N PHE A 44 5.88 -5.21 -7.97
CA PHE A 44 7.25 -5.68 -8.22
C PHE A 44 7.27 -6.72 -9.35
N ASN A 45 6.56 -6.44 -10.44
CA ASN A 45 6.48 -7.33 -11.60
C ASN A 45 7.67 -7.17 -12.56
N SER A 46 8.42 -6.07 -12.47
CA SER A 46 9.67 -5.81 -13.19
C SER A 46 10.82 -5.57 -12.21
N ALA A 47 12.05 -5.76 -12.68
CA ALA A 47 13.27 -5.31 -12.00
C ALA A 47 13.60 -3.83 -12.27
N ASP A 48 12.87 -3.22 -13.22
CA ASP A 48 13.02 -1.80 -13.54
C ASP A 48 12.63 -0.93 -12.33
N PRO A 49 13.36 0.17 -12.09
CA PRO A 49 13.03 1.09 -11.00
C PRO A 49 11.69 1.79 -11.24
N PHE A 50 11.20 2.48 -10.21
CA PHE A 50 10.08 3.41 -10.34
C PHE A 50 10.31 4.37 -11.53
N PRO A 51 9.32 4.64 -12.39
CA PRO A 51 7.88 4.36 -12.22
C PRO A 51 7.38 2.99 -12.71
N ALA A 52 8.25 2.12 -13.25
CA ALA A 52 7.84 0.79 -13.72
C ALA A 52 7.50 -0.17 -12.55
N SER A 53 8.09 0.06 -11.37
CA SER A 53 7.77 -0.60 -10.10
C SER A 53 7.13 0.36 -9.09
N THR A 54 6.52 -0.16 -8.03
CA THR A 54 6.16 0.66 -6.85
C THR A 54 7.43 1.25 -6.23
N HIS A 55 7.39 2.53 -5.87
CA HIS A 55 8.50 3.18 -5.16
C HIS A 55 8.71 2.51 -3.79
N ASN A 56 9.97 2.32 -3.39
CA ASN A 56 10.28 1.65 -2.12
C ASN A 56 9.70 2.40 -0.92
N ASP A 57 9.82 3.73 -0.91
CA ASP A 57 9.25 4.57 0.15
C ASP A 57 7.73 4.40 0.30
N THR A 58 7.00 4.24 -0.81
CA THR A 58 5.56 3.96 -0.76
C THR A 58 5.29 2.61 -0.09
N THR A 59 6.06 1.58 -0.45
CA THR A 59 5.92 0.25 0.17
C THR A 59 6.25 0.31 1.65
N ALA A 60 7.34 0.98 2.04
CA ALA A 60 7.77 1.13 3.42
C ALA A 60 6.75 1.91 4.27
N ALA A 61 6.20 3.00 3.74
CA ALA A 61 5.19 3.79 4.43
C ALA A 61 3.90 3.00 4.68
N ILE A 62 3.43 2.21 3.70
CA ILE A 62 2.25 1.34 3.89
C ILE A 62 2.53 0.28 4.96
N ILE A 63 3.72 -0.32 4.98
CA ILE A 63 4.08 -1.29 6.03
C ILE A 63 4.04 -0.63 7.41
N ARG A 64 4.63 0.57 7.56
CA ARG A 64 4.60 1.33 8.83
C ARG A 64 3.17 1.65 9.26
N PHE A 65 2.34 2.14 8.34
CA PHE A 65 0.93 2.39 8.61
C PHE A 65 0.18 1.14 9.10
N LEU A 66 0.41 -0.02 8.48
CA LEU A 66 -0.24 -1.27 8.91
C LEU A 66 0.27 -1.74 10.27
N GLN A 67 1.54 -1.49 10.60
CA GLN A 67 2.09 -1.74 11.94
C GLN A 67 1.47 -0.82 12.99
N GLU A 68 1.32 0.48 12.69
CA GLU A 68 0.61 1.45 13.55
C GLU A 68 -0.87 1.07 13.76
N CYS A 69 -1.48 0.39 12.78
CA CYS A 69 -2.83 -0.16 12.92
C CYS A 69 -2.87 -1.51 13.66
N GLU A 70 -1.76 -1.96 14.25
CA GLU A 70 -1.65 -3.21 15.01
C GLU A 70 -2.00 -4.47 14.18
N ALA A 71 -1.62 -4.50 12.90
CA ALA A 71 -1.74 -5.72 12.10
C ALA A 71 -0.92 -6.86 12.72
N ALA A 72 -1.55 -8.02 12.91
CA ALA A 72 -0.91 -9.18 13.55
C ALA A 72 0.23 -9.78 12.72
N ARG A 73 0.14 -9.71 11.38
CA ARG A 73 1.17 -10.19 10.46
C ARG A 73 1.07 -9.43 9.15
N ILE A 74 2.22 -9.06 8.58
CA ILE A 74 2.31 -8.46 7.25
C ILE A 74 3.22 -9.32 6.40
N THR A 75 2.70 -9.83 5.29
CA THR A 75 3.47 -10.65 4.33
C THR A 75 3.53 -9.93 2.99
N GLY A 76 4.73 -9.77 2.42
CA GLY A 76 4.89 -9.30 1.05
C GLY A 76 4.59 -10.42 0.04
N SER A 77 3.81 -10.12 -0.99
CA SER A 77 3.60 -11.04 -2.12
C SER A 77 4.48 -10.67 -3.31
N ARG A 78 4.97 -11.69 -4.01
CA ARG A 78 5.60 -11.51 -5.32
C ARG A 78 4.52 -11.33 -6.39
N ALA A 79 4.92 -10.71 -7.51
CA ALA A 79 4.19 -10.71 -8.76
C ALA A 79 3.56 -12.08 -9.05
N LYS A 80 2.31 -12.11 -9.55
CA LYS A 80 1.77 -13.34 -10.13
C LYS A 80 2.63 -13.62 -11.36
N ARG A 81 3.50 -14.64 -11.31
CA ARG A 81 4.11 -15.17 -12.52
C ARG A 81 2.96 -15.75 -13.35
N HIS A 82 2.67 -15.15 -14.50
CA HIS A 82 1.97 -15.89 -15.54
C HIS A 82 2.89 -17.07 -15.89
N ARG A 83 2.46 -18.30 -15.58
CA ARG A 83 2.98 -19.47 -16.29
C ARG A 83 2.54 -19.26 -17.73
N LEU A 84 3.50 -19.08 -18.64
CA LEU A 84 3.31 -19.34 -20.05
C LEU A 84 3.03 -20.84 -20.22
#